data_AF-A0A2N5KEZ0-F1
#
_entry.id   AF-A0A2N5KEZ0-F1
#
_cell.length_a   1.000
_cell.length_b   1.000
_cell.length_c   1.000
_cell.angle_alpha   90.00
_cell.angle_beta   90.00
_cell.angle_gamma   90.00
#
_symmetry.space_group_name_H-M   'P 1'
#
loop_
_entity.id
_entity.type
_entity.pdbx_description
1 polymer ?
#
loop_
_entity_poly.entity_id
_entity_poly.type
_entity_poly.pdbx_seq_one_letter_code
_entity_poly.pdbx_strand_id
1 'polypeptide(L)'
;MTSTSPTEGIHPSSRAERTLLIAAIAIASIGLGYLFFTQLWWKVPPDFNCAPDFESGGLCTWVGKEVRYAEEPHKLLQANIVQSDPEPEVGVPMGWASSLNAVFVENVVQANIRVFGWIIFATEAFIFLTLTLGFLSRLGALVAIGMSLQLTVGLAHTPHEWEWSYILMVLLSVVLFGLAPGRYFGLDRLLRPRLRVLKERGSLVGRLLLAFT
;
A
#
# COMPACT_ATOMS: atom_id res chain seq x y z
N MET A 1 6.33 16.77 -49.22
CA MET A 1 5.68 15.94 -48.19
C MET A 1 6.41 16.16 -46.88
N THR A 2 5.77 16.87 -45.97
CA THR A 2 6.27 17.24 -44.65
C THR A 2 6.31 16.01 -43.75
N SER A 3 7.49 15.67 -43.25
CA SER A 3 7.71 14.64 -42.24
C SER A 3 7.10 15.11 -40.93
N THR A 4 5.92 14.59 -40.57
CA THR A 4 5.38 14.66 -39.22
C THR A 4 6.25 13.80 -38.31
N SER A 5 7.05 14.43 -37.45
CA SER A 5 7.73 13.77 -36.34
C SER A 5 6.68 13.39 -35.29
N PRO A 6 6.40 12.10 -35.04
CA PRO A 6 5.53 11.70 -33.95
C PRO A 6 6.41 11.23 -32.79
N THR A 7 6.62 12.09 -31.78
CA THR A 7 6.64 11.73 -30.35
C THR A 7 7.08 12.95 -29.52
N GLU A 8 6.17 13.90 -29.30
CA GLU A 8 6.22 14.72 -28.08
C GLU A 8 5.85 13.81 -26.90
N GLY A 9 6.81 13.01 -26.46
CA GLY A 9 6.73 12.31 -25.18
C GLY A 9 7.19 13.24 -24.06
N ILE A 10 6.65 13.07 -22.86
CA ILE A 10 7.17 13.71 -21.64
C ILE A 10 8.53 13.08 -21.31
N HIS A 11 9.57 13.53 -21.98
CA HIS A 11 10.96 13.16 -21.68
C HIS A 11 11.62 14.33 -20.96
N PRO A 12 12.29 14.11 -19.82
CA PRO A 12 12.99 15.18 -19.12
C PRO A 12 14.01 15.80 -20.06
N SER A 13 13.85 17.09 -20.32
CA SER A 13 14.63 17.87 -21.28
C SER A 13 16.02 18.18 -20.73
N SER A 14 16.16 18.22 -19.40
CA SER A 14 17.38 18.60 -18.68
C SER A 14 17.85 17.55 -17.65
N ARG A 15 19.16 17.56 -17.34
CA ARG A 15 19.73 16.73 -16.25
C ARG A 15 19.11 17.05 -14.89
N ALA A 16 18.70 18.31 -14.69
CA ALA A 16 18.05 18.76 -13.47
C ALA A 16 16.66 18.12 -13.33
N GLU A 17 15.82 18.16 -14.37
CA GLU A 17 14.50 17.49 -14.38
C GLU A 17 14.61 15.99 -14.10
N ARG A 18 15.58 15.32 -14.73
CA ARG A 18 15.80 13.89 -14.48
C ARG A 18 16.18 13.62 -13.02
N THR A 19 17.04 14.46 -12.45
CA THR A 19 17.48 14.32 -11.06
C THR A 19 16.32 14.57 -10.09
N LEU A 20 15.53 15.61 -10.34
CA LEU A 20 14.34 15.94 -9.55
C LEU A 20 13.30 14.81 -9.59
N LEU A 21 13.04 14.24 -10.78
CA LEU A 21 12.13 13.12 -10.94
C LEU A 21 12.61 11.89 -10.15
N ILE A 22 13.89 11.55 -10.24
CA ILE A 22 14.46 10.42 -9.49
C ILE A 22 14.39 10.68 -7.98
N ALA A 23 14.69 11.90 -7.54
CA ALA A 23 14.60 12.27 -6.13
C ALA A 23 13.17 12.19 -5.60
N ALA A 24 12.19 12.71 -6.36
CA ALA A 24 10.77 12.61 -6.00
C ALA A 24 10.31 11.16 -5.86
N ILE A 25 10.68 10.29 -6.81
CA ILE A 25 10.37 8.84 -6.74
C ILE A 25 11.02 8.20 -5.50
N ALA A 26 12.28 8.54 -5.20
CA ALA A 26 12.98 8.00 -4.04
C ALA A 26 12.34 8.44 -2.73
N ILE A 27 12.04 9.74 -2.61
CA ILE A 27 11.38 10.31 -1.43
C ILE A 27 9.99 9.68 -1.25
N ALA A 28 9.20 9.56 -2.31
CA ALA A 28 7.88 8.93 -2.26
C ALA A 28 7.96 7.47 -1.79
N SER A 29 8.92 6.70 -2.33
CA SER A 29 9.12 5.29 -1.97
C SER A 29 9.59 5.12 -0.54
N ILE A 30 10.58 5.90 -0.11
CA ILE A 30 11.10 5.87 1.27
C ILE A 30 10.04 6.38 2.25
N GLY A 31 9.29 7.42 1.89
CA GLY A 31 8.21 7.97 2.70
C GLY A 31 7.09 6.97 2.93
N LEU A 32 6.63 6.28 1.87
CA LEU A 32 5.66 5.20 2.02
C LEU A 32 6.22 4.03 2.85
N GLY A 33 7.47 3.62 2.58
CA GLY A 33 8.13 2.58 3.38
C GLY A 33 8.20 2.94 4.87
N TYR A 34 8.56 4.19 5.19
CA TYR A 34 8.64 4.69 6.55
C TYR A 34 7.26 4.75 7.22
N LEU A 35 6.20 5.08 6.47
CA LEU A 35 4.83 5.02 6.99
C LEU A 35 4.47 3.58 7.43
N PHE A 36 4.86 2.56 6.68
CA PHE A 36 4.67 1.17 7.13
C PHE A 36 5.58 0.78 8.30
N PHE A 37 6.78 1.36 8.40
CA PHE A 37 7.64 1.18 9.56
C PHE A 37 7.00 1.70 10.86
N THR A 38 6.30 2.84 10.82
CA THR A 38 5.62 3.34 12.03
C THR A 38 4.52 2.40 12.51
N GLN A 39 3.92 1.61 11.61
CA GLN A 39 2.89 0.62 11.97
C GLN A 39 3.45 -0.57 12.76
N LEU A 40 4.71 -0.96 12.49
CA LEU A 40 5.35 -2.07 13.20
C LEU A 40 5.53 -1.77 14.69
N TRP A 41 5.76 -0.50 15.03
CA TRP A 41 6.24 -0.11 16.37
C TRP A 41 5.21 -0.32 17.48
N TRP A 42 3.92 -0.26 17.16
CA TRP A 42 2.84 -0.47 18.13
C TRP A 42 2.23 -1.88 18.08
N LYS A 43 2.77 -2.75 17.19
CA LYS A 43 2.31 -4.13 16.94
C LYS A 43 3.43 -5.16 17.16
N VAL A 44 4.33 -4.91 18.11
CA VAL A 44 5.52 -5.76 18.28
C VAL A 44 5.13 -7.18 18.75
N PRO A 45 5.62 -8.25 18.10
CA PRO A 45 5.42 -9.62 18.56
C PRO A 45 6.05 -9.88 19.95
N PRO A 46 5.60 -10.90 20.71
CA PRO A 46 4.70 -11.98 20.29
C PRO A 46 3.21 -11.71 20.48
N ASP A 47 2.86 -10.69 21.27
CA ASP A 47 1.48 -10.47 21.72
C ASP A 47 0.75 -9.40 20.89
N PHE A 48 1.45 -8.65 20.02
CA PHE A 48 0.89 -7.60 19.15
C PHE A 48 0.10 -6.53 19.91
N ASN A 49 0.39 -6.41 21.22
CA ASN A 49 -0.36 -5.62 22.19
C ASN A 49 -1.87 -5.93 22.19
N CYS A 50 -2.26 -7.18 21.92
CA CYS A 50 -3.64 -7.63 21.77
C CYS A 50 -4.27 -7.99 23.12
N ALA A 51 -5.43 -7.40 23.45
CA ALA A 51 -6.27 -7.89 24.53
C ALA A 51 -7.30 -8.91 24.02
N PRO A 52 -7.77 -9.86 24.85
CA PRO A 52 -8.72 -10.90 24.45
C PRO A 52 -10.11 -10.38 24.07
N ASP A 53 -10.45 -9.16 24.48
CA ASP A 53 -11.77 -8.55 24.28
C ASP A 53 -11.90 -7.86 22.91
N PHE A 54 -10.81 -7.65 22.16
CA PHE A 54 -10.77 -6.86 20.92
C PHE A 54 -11.32 -5.42 21.08
N GLU A 55 -11.43 -4.94 22.31
CA GLU A 55 -11.89 -3.58 22.62
C GLU A 55 -10.76 -2.70 23.15
N SER A 56 -9.70 -3.33 23.67
CA SER A 56 -8.55 -2.64 24.25
C SER A 56 -7.21 -3.17 23.72
N GLY A 57 -6.19 -2.31 23.71
CA GLY A 57 -4.84 -2.64 23.24
C GLY A 57 -4.53 -2.21 21.80
N GLY A 58 -3.39 -2.67 21.27
CA GLY A 58 -2.87 -2.39 19.94
C GLY A 58 -3.67 -3.06 18.82
N LEU A 59 -3.10 -4.05 18.13
CA LEU A 59 -3.63 -4.55 16.85
C LEU A 59 -5.10 -4.99 16.94
N CYS A 60 -5.47 -5.68 18.03
CA CYS A 60 -6.80 -6.27 18.18
C CYS A 60 -7.92 -5.27 18.30
N THR A 61 -7.67 -4.08 18.87
CA THR A 61 -8.67 -3.00 18.89
C THR A 61 -9.05 -2.57 17.48
N TRP A 62 -8.06 -2.49 16.57
CA TRP A 62 -8.32 -2.12 15.18
C TRP A 62 -9.05 -3.21 14.42
N VAL A 63 -8.64 -4.47 14.62
CA VAL A 63 -9.34 -5.63 14.06
C VAL A 63 -10.79 -5.72 14.59
N GLY A 64 -11.04 -5.37 15.85
CA GLY A 64 -12.38 -5.30 16.43
C GLY A 64 -13.22 -4.16 15.85
N LYS A 65 -12.61 -2.99 15.59
CA LYS A 65 -13.27 -1.87 14.92
C LYS A 65 -13.74 -2.22 13.51
N GLU A 66 -12.97 -3.02 12.75
CA GLU A 66 -13.39 -3.48 11.42
C GLU A 66 -14.71 -4.25 11.45
N VAL A 67 -15.00 -4.97 12.53
CA VAL A 67 -16.26 -5.72 12.68
C VAL A 67 -17.36 -4.82 13.23
N ARG A 68 -17.08 -4.06 14.29
CA ARG A 68 -18.09 -3.25 15.01
C ARG A 68 -18.78 -2.23 14.10
N TYR A 69 -18.04 -1.60 13.20
CA TYR A 69 -18.56 -0.52 12.38
C TYR A 69 -19.01 -0.97 10.97
N ALA A 70 -18.93 -2.26 10.63
CA ALA A 70 -19.12 -2.72 9.24
C ALA A 70 -20.56 -2.67 8.70
N GLU A 71 -21.56 -2.59 9.56
CA GLU A 71 -22.98 -2.58 9.16
C GLU A 71 -23.56 -1.18 8.97
N GLU A 72 -22.82 -0.14 9.35
CA GLU A 72 -23.31 1.22 9.19
C GLU A 72 -23.36 1.61 7.69
N PRO A 73 -24.46 2.25 7.22
CA PRO A 73 -24.63 2.57 5.81
C PRO A 73 -23.68 3.69 5.38
N HIS A 74 -22.63 3.33 4.66
CA HIS A 74 -21.55 4.26 4.31
C HIS A 74 -21.23 4.32 2.83
N LYS A 75 -20.69 5.48 2.44
CA LYS A 75 -20.24 5.78 1.09
C LYS A 75 -18.75 6.12 1.14
N LEU A 76 -17.95 5.48 0.29
CA LEU A 76 -16.57 5.90 0.03
C LEU A 76 -16.52 7.13 -0.87
N LEU A 77 -15.38 7.84 -0.84
CA LEU A 77 -15.10 9.01 -1.69
C LEU A 77 -16.06 10.15 -1.37
N GLN A 78 -16.32 10.34 -0.08
CA GLN A 78 -17.18 11.39 0.40
C GLN A 78 -16.50 12.75 0.18
N ALA A 79 -17.22 13.64 -0.51
CA ALA A 79 -16.76 15.00 -0.79
C ALA A 79 -17.04 16.00 0.34
N ASN A 80 -17.81 15.60 1.35
CA ASN A 80 -18.26 16.50 2.42
C ASN A 80 -17.17 16.60 3.51
N ILE A 81 -16.46 17.72 3.52
CA ILE A 81 -15.38 18.03 4.48
C ILE A 81 -15.96 18.68 5.77
N VAL A 82 -17.22 19.12 5.72
CA VAL A 82 -17.89 19.83 6.82
C VAL A 82 -19.14 19.04 7.22
N GLN A 83 -19.17 18.60 8.49
CA GLN A 83 -20.23 17.76 9.07
C GLN A 83 -21.56 18.51 9.28
N SER A 84 -21.62 19.80 8.94
CA SER A 84 -22.66 20.74 9.38
C SER A 84 -23.77 21.02 8.37
N ASP A 85 -23.64 20.62 7.10
CA ASP A 85 -24.62 20.97 6.07
C ASP A 85 -25.28 19.72 5.43
N PRO A 86 -26.60 19.76 5.18
CA PRO A 86 -27.35 18.72 4.49
C PRO A 86 -27.07 18.81 2.97
N GLU A 87 -25.82 18.65 2.58
CA GLU A 87 -25.40 18.63 1.19
C GLU A 87 -25.56 17.23 0.58
N PRO A 88 -25.79 17.12 -0.75
CA PRO A 88 -25.93 15.83 -1.40
C PRO A 88 -24.64 15.02 -1.25
N GLU A 89 -24.70 14.00 -0.41
CA GLU A 89 -23.62 13.05 -0.17
C GLU A 89 -23.32 12.24 -1.44
N VAL A 90 -22.36 12.72 -2.22
CA VAL A 90 -21.76 11.97 -3.32
C VAL A 90 -20.75 10.99 -2.74
N GLY A 91 -20.95 9.71 -3.04
CA GLY A 91 -20.01 8.66 -2.71
C GLY A 91 -20.49 7.29 -3.17
N VAL A 92 -19.59 6.31 -3.17
CA VAL A 92 -19.85 4.96 -3.64
C VAL A 92 -20.26 4.08 -2.46
N PRO A 93 -21.45 3.45 -2.47
CA PRO A 93 -21.86 2.59 -1.37
C PRO A 93 -20.92 1.39 -1.24
N MET A 94 -20.23 1.29 -0.11
CA MET A 94 -19.28 0.21 0.18
C MET A 94 -19.78 -0.77 1.26
N GLY A 95 -20.96 -0.54 1.85
CA GLY A 95 -21.48 -1.38 2.93
C GLY A 95 -21.38 -2.88 2.65
N TRP A 96 -21.70 -3.33 1.44
CA TRP A 96 -21.57 -4.75 1.06
C TRP A 96 -20.14 -5.30 1.21
N ALA A 97 -19.10 -4.53 0.86
CA ALA A 97 -17.71 -4.96 0.94
C ALA A 97 -17.22 -4.98 2.39
N SER A 98 -17.59 -3.95 3.17
CA SER A 98 -17.26 -3.87 4.60
C SER A 98 -17.95 -4.97 5.39
N SER A 99 -19.22 -5.29 5.10
CA SER A 99 -19.93 -6.41 5.73
C SER A 99 -19.28 -7.76 5.40
N LEU A 100 -18.89 -8.00 4.14
CA LEU A 100 -18.17 -9.22 3.77
C LEU A 100 -16.79 -9.30 4.47
N ASN A 101 -16.08 -8.18 4.58
CA ASN A 101 -14.82 -8.11 5.31
C ASN A 101 -15.04 -8.43 6.79
N ALA A 102 -16.07 -7.88 7.44
CA ALA A 102 -16.37 -8.16 8.85
C ALA A 102 -16.65 -9.63 9.12
N VAL A 103 -17.43 -10.30 8.27
CA VAL A 103 -17.68 -11.74 8.39
C VAL A 103 -16.37 -12.52 8.32
N PHE A 104 -15.47 -12.17 7.40
CA PHE A 104 -14.15 -12.80 7.30
C PHE A 104 -13.27 -12.49 8.52
N VAL A 105 -13.24 -11.23 8.96
CA VAL A 105 -12.42 -10.79 10.07
C VAL A 105 -12.86 -11.48 11.36
N GLU A 106 -14.15 -11.48 11.68
CA GLU A 106 -14.71 -12.11 12.87
C GLU A 106 -14.44 -13.62 12.89
N ASN A 107 -14.75 -14.33 11.80
CA ASN A 107 -14.72 -15.78 11.79
C ASN A 107 -13.33 -16.39 11.51
N VAL A 108 -12.44 -15.66 10.83
CA VAL A 108 -11.14 -16.18 10.39
C VAL A 108 -9.99 -15.45 11.08
N VAL A 109 -9.99 -14.11 11.03
CA VAL A 109 -8.87 -13.30 11.51
C VAL A 109 -8.83 -13.27 13.03
N GLN A 110 -9.93 -12.92 13.70
CA GLN A 110 -10.01 -12.87 15.16
C GLN A 110 -9.82 -14.26 15.77
N ALA A 111 -10.43 -15.29 15.19
CA ALA A 111 -10.24 -16.68 15.62
C ALA A 111 -8.78 -17.16 15.51
N ASN A 112 -7.98 -16.61 14.58
CA ASN A 112 -6.59 -16.98 14.35
C ASN A 112 -5.62 -15.79 14.52
N ILE A 113 -5.92 -14.88 15.45
CA ILE A 113 -5.28 -13.57 15.53
C ILE A 113 -3.76 -13.62 15.67
N ARG A 114 -3.24 -14.66 16.34
CA ARG A 114 -1.78 -14.83 16.49
C ARG A 114 -1.07 -15.07 15.16
N VAL A 115 -1.68 -15.86 14.26
CA VAL A 115 -1.13 -16.13 12.93
C VAL A 115 -1.26 -14.90 12.06
N PHE A 116 -2.43 -14.26 12.06
CA PHE A 116 -2.67 -13.05 11.30
C PHE A 116 -1.81 -11.86 11.77
N GLY A 117 -1.55 -11.74 13.07
CA GLY A 117 -0.62 -10.75 13.61
C GLY A 117 0.78 -10.89 13.01
N TRP A 118 1.31 -12.12 12.93
CA TRP A 118 2.58 -12.37 12.24
C TRP A 118 2.52 -12.08 10.75
N ILE A 119 1.43 -12.43 10.07
CA ILE A 119 1.25 -12.14 8.64
C ILE A 119 1.22 -10.63 8.39
N ILE A 120 0.45 -9.88 9.18
CA ILE A 120 0.35 -8.42 9.10
C ILE A 120 1.71 -7.78 9.36
N PHE A 121 2.36 -8.14 10.47
CA PHE A 121 3.69 -7.63 10.82
C PHE A 121 4.72 -7.94 9.74
N ALA A 122 4.77 -9.17 9.24
CA ALA A 122 5.69 -9.57 8.18
C ALA A 122 5.40 -8.83 6.86
N THR A 123 4.12 -8.59 6.55
CA THR A 123 3.69 -7.82 5.38
C THR A 123 4.15 -6.36 5.48
N GLU A 124 3.92 -5.71 6.61
CA GLU A 124 4.36 -4.33 6.87
C GLU A 124 5.88 -4.21 6.83
N ALA A 125 6.61 -5.15 7.44
CA ALA A 125 8.07 -5.20 7.42
C ALA A 125 8.61 -5.44 5.99
N PHE A 126 7.96 -6.31 5.23
CA PHE A 126 8.30 -6.57 3.84
C PHE A 126 8.14 -5.31 2.98
N ILE A 127 7.01 -4.60 3.11
CA ILE A 127 6.77 -3.33 2.40
C ILE A 127 7.85 -2.30 2.77
N PHE A 128 8.10 -2.12 4.07
CA PHE A 128 9.13 -1.20 4.56
C PHE A 128 10.50 -1.50 3.94
N LEU A 129 10.98 -2.75 4.03
CA LEU A 129 12.30 -3.13 3.55
C LEU A 129 12.41 -2.99 2.03
N THR A 130 11.41 -3.47 1.29
CA THR A 130 11.45 -3.46 -0.18
C THR A 130 11.39 -2.05 -0.77
N LEU A 131 10.52 -1.18 -0.25
CA LEU A 131 10.38 0.19 -0.74
C LEU A 131 11.48 1.13 -0.26
N THR A 132 12.02 0.93 0.95
CA THR A 132 13.09 1.79 1.49
C THR A 132 14.45 1.43 0.87
N LEU A 133 14.75 0.13 0.72
CA LEU A 133 16.00 -0.33 0.11
C LEU A 133 15.95 -0.30 -1.43
N GLY A 134 14.75 -0.14 -2.01
CA GLY A 134 14.53 -0.26 -3.45
C GLY A 134 14.93 -1.65 -3.98
N PHE A 135 14.54 -2.70 -3.24
CA PHE A 135 14.74 -4.10 -3.60
C PHE A 135 13.39 -4.77 -3.84
N LEU A 136 13.19 -5.41 -4.99
CA LEU A 136 11.89 -5.95 -5.42
C LEU A 136 10.78 -4.90 -5.31
N SER A 137 11.10 -3.67 -5.68
CA SER A 137 10.26 -2.49 -5.42
C SER A 137 8.86 -2.58 -6.02
N ARG A 138 8.68 -3.23 -7.18
CA ARG A 138 7.33 -3.47 -7.75
C ARG A 138 6.53 -4.46 -6.92
N LEU A 139 7.18 -5.50 -6.38
CA LEU A 139 6.51 -6.46 -5.53
C LEU A 139 6.11 -5.80 -4.20
N GLY A 140 7.01 -5.02 -3.60
CA GLY A 140 6.73 -4.21 -2.41
C GLY A 140 5.53 -3.29 -2.61
N ALA A 141 5.51 -2.54 -3.71
CA ALA A 141 4.38 -1.66 -4.05
C ALA A 141 3.08 -2.44 -4.30
N LEU A 142 3.14 -3.61 -4.93
CA LEU A 142 1.95 -4.45 -5.15
C LEU A 142 1.36 -4.97 -3.83
N VAL A 143 2.21 -5.39 -2.91
CA VAL A 143 1.79 -5.82 -1.56
C VAL A 143 1.23 -4.63 -0.78
N ALA A 144 1.83 -3.44 -0.91
CA ALA A 144 1.30 -2.21 -0.32
C ALA A 144 -0.09 -1.86 -0.84
N ILE A 145 -0.35 -1.99 -2.15
CA ILE A 145 -1.70 -1.81 -2.72
C ILE A 145 -2.70 -2.75 -2.03
N GLY A 146 -2.37 -4.04 -1.92
CA GLY A 146 -3.26 -5.03 -1.29
C GLY A 146 -3.57 -4.70 0.16
N MET A 147 -2.53 -4.40 0.95
CA MET A 147 -2.68 -4.04 2.36
C MET A 147 -3.48 -2.73 2.53
N SER A 148 -3.16 -1.70 1.75
CA SER A 148 -3.88 -0.42 1.81
C SER A 148 -5.32 -0.53 1.37
N LEU A 149 -5.64 -1.36 0.36
CA LEU A 149 -7.02 -1.63 -0.05
C LEU A 149 -7.80 -2.34 1.06
N GLN A 150 -7.18 -3.31 1.75
CA GLN A 150 -7.84 -3.95 2.89
C GLN A 150 -8.14 -2.90 3.96
N LEU A 151 -7.17 -2.06 4.33
CA LEU A 151 -7.37 -1.01 5.33
C LEU A 151 -8.49 -0.04 4.91
N THR A 152 -8.58 0.31 3.62
CA THR A 152 -9.70 1.12 3.11
C THR A 152 -11.04 0.43 3.34
N VAL A 153 -11.17 -0.87 3.09
CA VAL A 153 -12.43 -1.60 3.28
C VAL A 153 -12.77 -1.78 4.76
N GLY A 154 -11.76 -2.01 5.60
CA GLY A 154 -11.92 -2.33 7.01
C GLY A 154 -12.02 -1.12 7.94
N LEU A 155 -11.33 -0.01 7.63
CA LEU A 155 -11.13 1.09 8.59
C LEU A 155 -11.52 2.48 8.05
N ALA A 156 -11.80 2.66 6.76
CA ALA A 156 -12.12 3.98 6.21
C ALA A 156 -13.33 4.65 6.88
N HIS A 157 -14.21 3.87 7.49
CA HIS A 157 -15.43 4.30 8.16
C HIS A 157 -15.32 4.37 9.69
N THR A 158 -14.20 3.94 10.26
CA THR A 158 -14.04 3.94 11.73
C THR A 158 -14.09 5.37 12.27
N PRO A 159 -14.77 5.63 13.39
CA PRO A 159 -14.79 6.96 13.99
C PRO A 159 -13.37 7.48 14.26
N HIS A 160 -13.16 8.76 13.94
CA HIS A 160 -11.87 9.47 13.99
C HIS A 160 -10.83 9.05 12.94
N GLU A 161 -11.16 8.13 12.05
CA GLU A 161 -10.36 7.85 10.86
C GLU A 161 -10.78 8.73 9.68
N TRP A 162 -9.83 8.98 8.79
CA TRP A 162 -10.08 9.75 7.57
C TRP A 162 -9.84 8.86 6.35
N GLU A 163 -10.90 8.52 5.63
CA GLU A 163 -10.87 7.61 4.48
C GLU A 163 -9.79 7.95 3.44
N TRP A 164 -9.54 9.25 3.22
CA TRP A 164 -8.56 9.73 2.25
C TRP A 164 -7.12 9.35 2.62
N SER A 165 -6.81 9.08 3.89
CA SER A 165 -5.49 8.58 4.29
C SER A 165 -5.19 7.23 3.61
N TYR A 166 -6.13 6.29 3.67
CA TYR A 166 -6.02 4.97 3.04
C TYR A 166 -6.05 5.07 1.52
N ILE A 167 -6.92 5.92 0.96
CA ILE A 167 -7.00 6.14 -0.50
C ILE A 167 -5.68 6.70 -1.02
N LEU A 168 -5.08 7.69 -0.34
CA LEU A 168 -3.78 8.24 -0.73
C LEU A 168 -2.67 7.20 -0.65
N MET A 169 -2.70 6.30 0.34
CA MET A 169 -1.77 5.16 0.41
C MET A 169 -1.95 4.22 -0.79
N VAL A 170 -3.19 3.89 -1.18
CA VAL A 170 -3.47 3.10 -2.39
C VAL A 170 -2.94 3.81 -3.64
N LEU A 171 -3.28 5.08 -3.83
CA LEU A 171 -2.87 5.85 -5.00
C LEU A 171 -1.35 5.97 -5.10
N LEU A 172 -0.67 6.29 -4.00
CA LEU A 172 0.78 6.36 -3.97
C LEU A 172 1.42 5.00 -4.29
N SER A 173 0.86 3.92 -3.74
CA SER A 173 1.33 2.55 -4.02
C SER A 173 1.14 2.16 -5.49
N VAL A 174 0.01 2.54 -6.11
CA VAL A 174 -0.24 2.35 -7.56
C VAL A 174 0.77 3.12 -8.40
N VAL A 175 1.04 4.38 -8.06
CA VAL A 175 2.06 5.20 -8.75
C VAL A 175 3.44 4.54 -8.64
N LEU A 176 3.84 4.11 -7.44
CA LEU A 176 5.13 3.46 -7.22
C LEU A 176 5.22 2.09 -7.91
N PHE A 177 4.12 1.34 -8.00
CA PHE A 177 4.07 0.10 -8.78
C PHE A 177 4.32 0.34 -10.28
N GLY A 178 3.71 1.39 -10.83
CA GLY A 178 3.89 1.81 -12.22
C GLY A 178 5.31 2.29 -12.51
N LEU A 179 5.84 3.17 -11.65
CA LEU A 179 7.16 3.78 -11.81
C LEU A 179 8.30 2.77 -11.53
N ALA A 180 8.09 1.80 -10.65
CA ALA A 180 9.09 0.84 -10.20
C ALA A 180 10.35 1.55 -9.65
N PRO A 181 10.28 2.13 -8.44
CA PRO A 181 11.33 2.96 -7.86
C PRO A 181 12.74 2.35 -7.89
N GLY A 182 12.82 1.02 -7.74
CA GLY A 182 14.05 0.22 -7.82
C GLY A 182 14.85 0.39 -9.12
N ARG A 183 14.22 0.83 -10.21
CA ARG A 183 14.90 1.11 -11.49
C ARG A 183 15.75 2.37 -11.45
N TYR A 184 15.39 3.31 -10.58
CA TYR A 184 16.01 4.63 -10.50
C TYR A 184 16.96 4.73 -9.30
N PHE A 185 16.58 4.15 -8.16
CA PHE A 185 17.36 4.10 -6.93
C PHE A 185 17.30 2.70 -6.27
N GLY A 186 18.22 2.41 -5.35
CA GLY A 186 18.19 1.17 -4.56
C GLY A 186 18.93 -0.02 -5.16
N LEU A 187 18.76 -1.18 -4.51
CA LEU A 187 19.47 -2.42 -4.83
C LEU A 187 19.09 -2.99 -6.21
N ASP A 188 17.83 -2.81 -6.63
CA ASP A 188 17.34 -3.27 -7.93
C ASP A 188 18.17 -2.71 -9.09
N ARG A 189 18.57 -1.43 -9.01
CA ARG A 189 19.45 -0.78 -10.00
C ARG A 189 20.79 -1.48 -10.15
N LEU A 190 21.36 -1.96 -9.05
CA LEU A 190 22.65 -2.65 -9.02
C LEU A 190 22.55 -4.09 -9.54
N LEU A 191 21.43 -4.77 -9.27
CA LEU A 191 21.22 -6.18 -9.62
C LEU A 191 20.75 -6.35 -11.06
N ARG A 192 20.06 -5.37 -11.65
CA ARG A 192 19.44 -5.47 -12.98
C ARG A 192 20.39 -5.92 -14.10
N PRO A 193 21.63 -5.41 -14.21
CA PRO A 193 22.56 -5.87 -15.25
C PRO A 193 22.87 -7.37 -15.14
N ARG A 194 23.06 -7.87 -13.91
CA ARG A 194 23.32 -9.29 -13.65
C ARG A 194 22.09 -10.14 -13.94
N LEU A 195 20.90 -9.66 -13.57
CA LEU A 195 19.64 -10.37 -13.83
C LEU A 195 19.33 -10.47 -15.34
N ARG A 196 19.71 -9.47 -16.15
CA ARG A 196 19.60 -9.52 -17.63
C ARG A 196 20.44 -10.64 -18.23
N VAL A 197 21.69 -10.77 -17.80
CA VAL A 197 22.57 -11.86 -18.22
C VAL A 197 21.99 -13.23 -17.84
N LEU A 198 21.37 -13.35 -16.66
CA LEU A 198 20.70 -14.59 -16.24
C LEU A 198 19.45 -14.91 -17.08
N LYS A 199 18.67 -13.91 -17.47
CA LYS A 199 17.53 -14.07 -18.38
C LYS A 199 17.97 -14.52 -19.77
N GLU A 200 19.04 -13.93 -20.30
CA GLU A 200 19.62 -14.31 -21.60
C GLU A 200 20.12 -15.75 -21.61
N ARG A 201 20.57 -16.26 -20.45
CA ARG A 201 20.92 -17.68 -20.23
C ARG A 201 19.71 -18.62 -20.08
N GLY A 202 18.49 -18.12 -20.24
CA GLY A 202 17.27 -18.94 -20.19
C GLY A 202 16.70 -19.21 -18.79
N SER A 203 17.23 -18.61 -17.73
CA SER A 203 16.73 -18.82 -16.38
C SER A 203 15.35 -18.19 -16.15
N LEU A 204 14.38 -19.00 -15.69
CA LEU A 204 13.06 -18.52 -15.27
C LEU A 204 13.15 -17.56 -14.07
N VAL A 205 14.07 -17.81 -13.15
CA VAL A 205 14.29 -16.97 -11.97
C VAL A 205 14.78 -15.58 -12.38
N GLY A 206 15.72 -15.51 -13.33
CA GLY A 206 16.19 -14.22 -13.88
C GLY A 206 15.07 -13.43 -14.56
N ARG A 207 14.14 -14.12 -15.22
CA ARG A 207 12.97 -13.49 -15.85
C ARG A 207 11.98 -12.93 -14.82
N LEU A 208 11.67 -13.70 -13.78
CA LEU A 208 10.74 -13.29 -12.72
C LEU A 208 11.31 -12.12 -11.92
N LEU A 209 12.57 -12.21 -11.47
CA LEU A 209 13.20 -11.13 -10.72
C LEU A 209 13.23 -9.83 -11.55
N LEU A 210 13.59 -9.89 -12.84
CA LEU A 210 13.53 -8.71 -13.71
C LEU A 210 12.13 -8.09 -13.87
N ALA A 211 11.07 -8.89 -13.74
CA ALA A 211 9.71 -8.36 -13.83
C ALA A 211 9.33 -7.55 -12.58
N PHE A 212 9.93 -7.88 -11.43
CA PHE A 212 9.66 -7.25 -10.14
C PHE A 212 10.73 -6.23 -9.68
N THR A 213 11.84 -6.11 -10.43
CA THR A 213 12.88 -5.06 -10.33
C THR A 213 12.80 -4.05 -11.49
#